data_AF-A0A229RC65-F1
#
_entry.id   AF-A0A229RC65-F1
#
_cell.length_a   1.000
_cell.length_b   1.000
_cell.length_c   1.000
_cell.angle_alpha   90.00
_cell.angle_beta   90.00
_cell.angle_gamma   90.00
#
_symmetry.space_group_name_H-M   'P 1'
#
loop_
_entity.id
_entity.type
_entity.pdbx_description
1 polymer ?
#
loop_
_entity_poly.entity_id
_entity_poly.type
_entity_poly.pdbx_seq_one_letter_code
_entity_poly.pdbx_strand_id
1 'polypeptide(L)'
;MLEYGTPGTLPPLERILDHARRLAVPAGHLAVDNALSRAQFLFWAHNIWDVARSLVEHDSALLPDRELLEARAADVGAQPGMSSFSEPELAELAGAFEVYRTRYATTSAAAQVIDELFVPQLLEVELGFQGIGARYPRRPRIDGGDAHESRLLGHCRTAHTRYTQAKTSVTDLVYRQVCRSLDQLRGCPSPTNAVVARYDLLIRLYNQRHPGSSVPLLHIPADTFTRHPTDPARPEGQSPSA
;
A
#
# COMPACT_ATOMS: atom_id res chain seq x y z
N MET A 1 -13.48 -13.18 -3.36
CA MET A 1 -14.32 -11.97 -3.21
C MET A 1 -14.68 -11.90 -1.74
N LEU A 2 -14.11 -10.97 -0.97
CA LEU A 2 -14.56 -10.74 0.41
C LEU A 2 -15.90 -10.03 0.28
N GLU A 3 -16.98 -10.68 0.70
CA GLU A 3 -18.26 -10.01 0.91
C GLU A 3 -18.02 -9.00 2.02
N TYR A 4 -17.93 -7.73 1.64
CA TYR A 4 -17.79 -6.64 2.59
C TYR A 4 -19.07 -6.64 3.44
N GLY A 5 -18.89 -6.82 4.74
CA GLY A 5 -19.95 -6.60 5.72
C GLY A 5 -20.50 -5.18 5.60
N THR A 6 -21.58 -4.91 6.33
CA THR A 6 -22.16 -3.57 6.49
C THR A 6 -21.07 -2.52 6.68
N PRO A 7 -21.17 -1.33 6.03
CA PRO A 7 -20.22 -0.25 6.23
C PRO A 7 -19.98 -0.01 7.73
N GLY A 8 -18.72 -0.08 8.17
CA GLY A 8 -18.34 0.06 9.59
C GLY A 8 -18.22 -1.24 10.39
N THR A 9 -18.42 -2.42 9.78
CA THR A 9 -18.18 -3.72 10.45
C THR A 9 -17.06 -4.49 9.77
N LEU A 10 -16.07 -4.91 10.55
CA LEU A 10 -14.95 -5.71 10.06
C LEU A 10 -15.30 -7.21 10.05
N PRO A 11 -14.86 -8.00 9.05
CA PRO A 11 -15.08 -9.45 9.03
C PRO A 11 -14.25 -10.14 10.12
N PRO A 12 -14.69 -11.21 10.80
CA PRO A 12 -13.91 -11.86 11.87
C PRO A 12 -12.44 -12.12 11.47
N LEU A 13 -11.51 -11.92 12.41
CA LEU A 13 -10.07 -12.11 12.20
C LEU A 13 -9.76 -13.47 11.57
N GLU A 14 -10.43 -14.53 12.01
CA GLU A 14 -10.27 -15.90 11.52
C GLU A 14 -10.47 -15.99 10.01
N ARG A 15 -11.41 -15.22 9.44
CA ARG A 15 -11.67 -15.20 7.99
C ARG A 15 -10.51 -14.58 7.22
N ILE A 16 -9.88 -13.55 7.78
CA ILE A 16 -8.70 -12.90 7.20
C ILE A 16 -7.50 -13.84 7.27
N LEU A 17 -7.28 -14.48 8.42
CA LEU A 17 -6.20 -15.45 8.60
C LEU A 17 -6.37 -16.66 7.67
N ASP A 18 -7.58 -17.21 7.56
CA ASP A 18 -7.88 -18.30 6.63
C ASP A 18 -7.61 -17.94 5.18
N HIS A 19 -7.87 -16.68 4.79
CA HIS A 19 -7.48 -16.21 3.48
C HIS A 19 -5.96 -16.16 3.33
N ALA A 20 -5.25 -15.60 4.30
CA ALA A 20 -3.79 -15.51 4.30
C ALA A 20 -3.11 -16.89 4.19
N ARG A 21 -3.63 -17.91 4.87
CA ARG A 21 -3.15 -19.31 4.77
C ARG A 21 -3.22 -19.88 3.36
N ARG A 22 -4.14 -19.37 2.52
CA ARG A 22 -4.35 -19.82 1.13
C ARG A 22 -3.61 -18.97 0.11
N LEU A 23 -2.95 -17.88 0.53
CA LEU A 23 -2.18 -17.06 -0.38
C LEU A 23 -0.91 -17.79 -0.84
N ALA A 24 -0.59 -17.59 -2.11
CA ALA A 24 0.65 -18.04 -2.72
C ALA A 24 1.41 -16.81 -3.21
N VAL A 25 2.74 -16.92 -3.25
CA VAL A 25 3.58 -15.92 -3.92
C VAL A 25 3.15 -15.86 -5.38
N PRO A 26 2.97 -14.65 -5.98
CA PRO A 26 2.64 -14.54 -7.38
C PRO A 26 3.65 -15.26 -8.28
N ALA A 27 3.20 -15.71 -9.45
CA ALA A 27 4.08 -16.31 -10.44
C ALA A 27 5.22 -15.35 -10.83
N GLY A 28 6.37 -15.92 -11.20
CA GLY A 28 7.52 -15.15 -11.66
C GLY A 28 8.40 -14.59 -10.55
N HIS A 29 8.11 -14.82 -9.28
CA HIS A 29 9.00 -14.53 -8.16
C HIS A 29 10.04 -15.64 -7.95
N LEU A 30 11.16 -15.32 -7.28
CA LEU A 30 12.13 -16.33 -6.85
C LEU A 30 11.44 -17.45 -6.07
N ALA A 31 11.98 -18.66 -6.16
CA ALA A 31 11.56 -19.75 -5.30
C ALA A 31 11.81 -19.36 -3.84
N VAL A 32 10.73 -19.09 -3.11
CA VAL A 32 10.76 -18.86 -1.67
C VAL A 32 10.21 -20.10 -1.00
N ASP A 33 10.76 -20.44 0.16
CA ASP A 33 10.20 -21.50 0.98
C ASP A 33 8.71 -21.25 1.28
N ASN A 34 7.89 -22.28 1.12
CA ASN A 34 6.44 -22.16 1.27
C ASN A 34 6.04 -21.88 2.73
N ALA A 35 6.76 -22.41 3.71
CA ALA A 35 6.48 -22.13 5.12
C ALA A 35 6.84 -20.67 5.46
N LEU A 36 7.99 -20.19 4.99
CA LEU A 36 8.41 -18.80 5.14
C LEU A 36 7.39 -17.82 4.51
N SER A 37 6.92 -18.12 3.30
CA SER A 37 5.94 -17.29 2.60
C SER A 37 4.62 -17.23 3.36
N ARG A 38 4.15 -18.36 3.90
CA ARG A 38 2.92 -18.41 4.71
C ARG A 38 3.09 -17.65 6.02
N ALA A 39 4.22 -17.79 6.70
CA ALA A 39 4.53 -17.06 7.93
C ALA A 39 4.46 -15.54 7.70
N GLN A 40 5.05 -15.06 6.60
CA GLN A 40 4.97 -13.66 6.17
C GLN A 40 3.51 -13.22 5.90
N PHE A 41 2.74 -13.99 5.13
CA PHE A 41 1.34 -13.63 4.87
C PHE A 41 0.50 -13.58 6.16
N LEU A 42 0.71 -14.50 7.09
CA LEU A 42 -0.01 -14.53 8.36
C LEU A 42 0.37 -13.37 9.27
N PHE A 43 1.67 -13.09 9.39
CA PHE A 43 2.17 -11.96 10.16
C PHE A 43 1.54 -10.65 9.70
N TRP A 44 1.58 -10.39 8.39
CA TRP A 44 1.01 -9.18 7.82
C TRP A 44 -0.51 -9.15 7.90
N ALA A 45 -1.19 -10.29 7.78
CA ALA A 45 -2.64 -10.38 7.94
C ALA A 45 -3.09 -9.98 9.35
N HIS A 46 -2.38 -10.42 10.40
CA HIS A 46 -2.62 -9.98 11.78
C HIS A 46 -2.44 -8.47 11.94
N ASN A 47 -1.33 -7.94 11.45
CA ASN A 47 -1.01 -6.52 11.66
C ASN A 47 -1.93 -5.59 10.86
N ILE A 48 -2.33 -5.98 9.63
CA ILE A 48 -3.31 -5.22 8.84
C ILE A 48 -4.69 -5.26 9.49
N TRP A 49 -5.06 -6.40 10.09
CA TRP A 49 -6.31 -6.51 10.84
C TRP A 49 -6.36 -5.53 12.02
N ASP A 50 -5.30 -5.46 12.81
CA ASP A 50 -5.23 -4.54 13.96
C ASP A 50 -5.30 -3.08 13.52
N VAL A 51 -4.66 -2.72 12.41
CA VAL A 51 -4.80 -1.38 11.80
C VAL A 51 -6.23 -1.10 11.39
N ALA A 52 -6.89 -2.06 10.72
CA ALA A 52 -8.28 -1.89 10.33
C ALA A 52 -9.18 -1.73 11.57
N ARG A 53 -8.93 -2.53 12.60
CA ARG A 53 -9.65 -2.52 13.87
C ARG A 53 -9.47 -1.23 14.64
N SER A 54 -8.23 -0.73 14.77
CA SER A 54 -7.93 0.55 15.43
C SER A 54 -8.66 1.72 14.78
N LEU A 55 -8.81 1.68 13.45
CA LEU A 55 -9.53 2.71 12.70
C LEU A 55 -11.05 2.64 12.88
N VAL A 56 -11.63 1.43 12.90
CA VAL A 56 -13.08 1.24 13.05
C VAL A 56 -13.54 1.47 14.50
N GLU A 57 -12.75 1.03 15.48
CA GLU A 57 -13.04 1.21 16.91
C GLU A 57 -12.55 2.57 17.43
N HIS A 58 -11.84 3.34 16.60
CA HIS A 58 -11.22 4.62 16.98
C HIS A 58 -10.30 4.50 18.22
N ASP A 59 -9.62 3.37 18.35
CA ASP A 59 -8.74 3.08 19.47
C ASP A 59 -7.33 2.74 18.96
N SER A 60 -6.40 3.68 19.14
CA SER A 60 -5.02 3.50 18.73
C SER A 60 -4.26 2.49 19.59
N ALA A 61 -4.74 2.18 20.80
CA ALA A 61 -4.13 1.15 21.65
C ALA A 61 -4.25 -0.27 21.06
N LEU A 62 -5.11 -0.45 20.06
CA LEU A 62 -5.23 -1.70 19.31
C LEU A 62 -4.08 -1.95 18.33
N LEU A 63 -3.26 -0.93 18.04
CA LEU A 63 -2.08 -1.10 17.19
C LEU A 63 -0.98 -1.85 17.93
N PRO A 64 -0.34 -2.86 17.29
CA PRO A 64 0.59 -3.72 17.98
C PRO A 64 1.81 -2.96 18.48
N ASP A 65 2.27 -3.31 19.68
CA ASP A 65 3.53 -2.87 20.24
C ASP A 65 4.66 -3.85 19.91
N ARG A 66 5.85 -3.56 20.45
CA ARG A 66 7.04 -4.38 20.22
C ARG A 66 6.84 -5.83 20.69
N GLU A 67 6.29 -6.01 21.88
CA GLU A 67 6.10 -7.32 22.51
C GLU A 67 5.12 -8.17 21.69
N LEU A 68 4.00 -7.59 21.25
CA LEU A 68 3.01 -8.29 20.44
C LEU A 68 3.56 -8.67 19.05
N LEU A 69 4.37 -7.82 18.43
CA LEU A 69 5.02 -8.14 17.15
C LEU A 69 6.02 -9.30 17.29
N GLU A 70 6.81 -9.33 18.37
CA GLU A 70 7.73 -10.43 18.65
C GLU A 70 6.99 -11.74 18.90
N ALA A 71 5.93 -11.71 19.72
CA ALA A 71 5.09 -12.88 19.97
C ALA A 71 4.47 -13.44 18.68
N ARG A 72 3.97 -12.56 17.80
CA ARG A 72 3.41 -12.96 16.50
C ARG A 72 4.46 -13.53 15.56
N ALA A 73 5.63 -12.89 15.48
CA ALA A 73 6.72 -13.38 14.63
C ALA A 73 7.16 -14.79 15.06
N ALA A 74 7.17 -15.08 16.37
CA ALA A 74 7.43 -16.41 16.90
C ALA A 74 6.31 -17.41 16.57
N ASP A 75 5.04 -17.01 16.76
CA ASP A 75 3.87 -17.87 16.51
C ASP A 75 3.75 -18.30 15.03
N VAL A 76 3.86 -17.35 14.10
CA VAL A 76 3.79 -17.63 12.67
C VAL A 76 5.02 -18.39 12.15
N GLY A 77 6.17 -18.24 12.83
CA GLY A 77 7.43 -18.87 12.48
C GLY A 77 7.51 -20.36 12.83
N ALA A 78 6.54 -20.91 13.59
CA ALA A 78 6.47 -22.29 14.10
C ALA A 78 7.67 -22.77 14.97
N GLN A 79 8.86 -22.17 14.87
CA GLN A 79 10.01 -22.35 15.75
C GLN A 79 10.70 -21.00 16.02
N PRO A 80 11.26 -20.77 17.22
CA PRO A 80 11.92 -19.50 17.59
C PRO A 80 13.08 -19.05 16.70
N GLY A 81 13.69 -19.96 15.93
CA GLY A 81 14.75 -19.66 14.95
C GLY A 81 14.25 -19.38 13.52
N MET A 82 12.94 -19.48 13.28
CA MET A 82 12.32 -19.32 11.96
C MET A 82 11.45 -18.05 11.86
N SER A 83 11.68 -17.06 12.73
CA SER A 83 11.16 -15.71 12.50
C SER A 83 11.71 -15.22 11.17
N SER A 84 10.81 -14.91 10.24
CA SER A 84 11.15 -14.29 8.97
C SER A 84 11.57 -12.83 9.11
N PHE A 85 11.65 -12.32 10.35
CA PHE A 85 11.97 -10.95 10.70
C PHE A 85 13.16 -10.93 11.66
N SER A 86 14.15 -10.13 11.31
CA SER A 86 15.28 -9.80 12.18
C SER A 86 14.86 -8.78 13.25
N GLU A 87 15.56 -8.76 14.39
CA GLU A 87 15.33 -7.79 15.47
C GLU A 87 15.22 -6.33 14.95
N PRO A 88 16.13 -5.85 14.07
CA PRO A 88 16.05 -4.48 13.57
C PRO A 88 14.80 -4.18 12.72
N GLU A 89 14.36 -5.12 11.88
CA GLU A 89 13.14 -4.94 11.06
C GLU A 89 11.90 -4.82 11.95
N LEU A 90 11.94 -5.55 13.03
CA LEU A 90 10.83 -5.77 13.94
C LEU A 90 10.76 -4.56 14.92
N ALA A 91 11.90 -3.94 15.25
CA ALA A 91 12.00 -2.64 15.93
C ALA A 91 11.60 -1.46 15.02
N GLU A 92 12.01 -1.46 13.74
CA GLU A 92 11.59 -0.47 12.73
C GLU A 92 10.06 -0.48 12.59
N LEU A 93 9.46 -1.67 12.52
CA LEU A 93 8.02 -1.84 12.44
C LEU A 93 7.29 -1.34 13.69
N ALA A 94 7.79 -1.66 14.89
CA ALA A 94 7.23 -1.16 16.14
C ALA A 94 7.27 0.37 16.20
N GLY A 95 8.38 0.98 15.77
CA GLY A 95 8.51 2.43 15.65
C GLY A 95 7.53 3.04 14.66
N ALA A 96 7.25 2.38 13.54
CA ALA A 96 6.24 2.83 12.59
C ALA A 96 4.83 2.83 13.23
N PHE A 97 4.46 1.78 13.97
CA PHE A 97 3.18 1.74 14.70
C PHE A 97 3.08 2.81 15.80
N GLU A 98 4.18 3.15 16.47
CA GLU A 98 4.23 4.26 17.43
C GLU A 98 3.87 5.60 16.77
N VAL A 99 4.36 5.86 15.56
CA VAL A 99 4.00 7.07 14.81
C VAL A 99 2.50 7.13 14.55
N TYR A 100 1.87 6.00 14.19
CA TYR A 100 0.42 5.93 14.02
C TYR A 100 -0.33 6.12 15.35
N ARG A 101 0.18 5.56 16.45
CA ARG A 101 -0.42 5.70 17.79
C ARG A 101 -0.39 7.11 18.33
N THR A 102 0.64 7.89 18.02
CA THR A 102 0.88 9.22 18.62
C THR A 102 0.44 10.37 17.72
N ARG A 103 0.71 10.30 16.41
CA ARG A 103 0.55 11.43 15.48
C ARG A 103 -0.80 11.46 14.77
N TYR A 104 -1.42 10.29 14.60
CA TYR A 104 -2.67 10.12 13.85
C TYR A 104 -3.81 9.57 14.73
N ALA A 105 -3.65 9.68 16.05
CA ALA A 105 -4.54 9.14 17.09
C ALA A 105 -5.99 9.68 17.05
N THR A 106 -6.24 10.74 16.31
CA THR A 106 -7.56 11.38 16.24
C THR A 106 -7.75 12.01 14.87
N THR A 107 -8.74 11.54 14.11
CA THR A 107 -9.35 12.21 12.93
C THR A 107 -8.54 12.31 11.63
N SER A 108 -7.39 11.68 11.49
CA SER A 108 -6.58 11.79 10.26
C SER A 108 -7.29 11.18 9.05
N ALA A 109 -7.65 12.03 8.08
CA ALA A 109 -8.28 11.57 6.84
C ALA A 109 -7.33 10.59 6.13
N ALA A 110 -7.81 9.43 5.69
CA ALA A 110 -7.00 8.43 4.97
C ALA A 110 -6.13 9.03 3.83
N ALA A 111 -6.56 10.15 3.26
CA ALA A 111 -5.77 10.96 2.33
C ALA A 111 -4.42 11.42 2.91
N GLN A 112 -4.37 11.96 4.14
CA GLN A 112 -3.14 12.42 4.78
C GLN A 112 -2.13 11.28 5.00
N VAL A 113 -2.59 10.11 5.45
CA VAL A 113 -1.73 8.93 5.59
C VAL A 113 -1.16 8.52 4.22
N ILE A 114 -2.00 8.58 3.18
CA ILE A 114 -1.55 8.27 1.82
C ILE A 114 -0.51 9.29 1.36
N ASP A 115 -0.77 10.57 1.54
CA ASP A 115 0.04 11.67 1.04
C ASP A 115 1.39 11.78 1.78
N GLU A 116 1.39 11.67 3.10
CA GLU A 116 2.57 11.91 3.95
C GLU A 116 3.44 10.67 4.16
N LEU A 117 2.84 9.46 4.16
CA LEU A 117 3.55 8.23 4.52
C LEU A 117 3.61 7.25 3.35
N PHE A 118 2.46 6.95 2.73
CA PHE A 118 2.41 5.90 1.71
C PHE A 118 3.10 6.31 0.41
N VAL A 119 2.84 7.51 -0.11
CA VAL A 119 3.43 7.98 -1.37
C VAL A 119 4.95 8.04 -1.29
N PRO A 120 5.59 8.66 -0.27
CA PRO A 120 7.04 8.64 -0.14
C PRO A 120 7.62 7.22 -0.13
N GLN A 121 7.04 6.31 0.68
CA GLN A 121 7.52 4.93 0.77
C GLN A 121 7.33 4.15 -0.53
N LEU A 122 6.22 4.36 -1.23
CA LEU A 122 5.94 3.77 -2.53
C LEU A 122 6.99 4.19 -3.56
N LEU A 123 7.38 5.47 -3.57
CA LEU A 123 8.44 5.96 -4.45
C LEU A 123 9.80 5.36 -4.10
N GLU A 124 10.10 5.16 -2.82
CA GLU A 124 11.34 4.47 -2.41
C GLU A 124 11.42 3.05 -2.96
N VAL A 125 10.33 2.29 -2.85
CA VAL A 125 10.26 0.91 -3.34
C VAL A 125 10.40 0.87 -4.87
N GLU A 126 9.70 1.74 -5.58
CA GLU A 126 9.77 1.83 -7.05
C GLU A 126 11.18 2.24 -7.52
N LEU A 127 11.82 3.20 -6.84
CA LEU A 127 13.22 3.59 -7.12
C LEU A 127 14.18 2.43 -6.87
N GLY A 128 13.93 1.63 -5.84
CA GLY A 128 14.58 0.34 -5.61
C GLY A 128 14.57 -0.50 -6.88
N PHE A 129 13.39 -0.78 -7.44
CA PHE A 129 13.28 -1.58 -8.66
C PHE A 129 14.00 -0.99 -9.89
N GLN A 130 14.33 0.30 -9.88
CA GLN A 130 15.16 0.96 -10.90
C GLN A 130 16.68 0.88 -10.62
N GLY A 131 17.09 0.31 -9.49
CA GLY A 131 18.48 0.16 -9.08
C GLY A 131 18.97 1.19 -8.06
N ILE A 132 18.06 1.94 -7.42
CA ILE A 132 18.41 2.97 -6.43
C ILE A 132 18.07 2.50 -5.01
N GLY A 133 19.09 2.40 -4.17
CA GLY A 133 18.96 2.02 -2.76
C GLY A 133 19.45 0.60 -2.47
N ALA A 134 19.63 0.30 -1.18
CA ALA A 134 20.23 -0.96 -0.73
C ALA A 134 19.21 -2.11 -0.60
N ARG A 135 17.93 -1.79 -0.34
CA ARG A 135 16.91 -2.79 0.06
C ARG A 135 16.36 -3.61 -1.12
N TYR A 136 16.38 -3.07 -2.34
CA TYR A 136 15.82 -3.73 -3.54
C TYR A 136 16.58 -3.37 -4.81
N PRO A 137 17.82 -3.82 -5.06
CA PRO A 137 18.63 -3.34 -6.20
C PRO A 137 18.04 -3.67 -7.60
N ARG A 138 17.10 -4.60 -7.69
CA ARG A 138 16.24 -4.88 -8.85
C ARG A 138 15.11 -5.79 -8.41
N ARG A 139 13.99 -5.84 -9.14
CA ARG A 139 12.96 -6.84 -8.87
C ARG A 139 13.48 -8.23 -9.24
N PRO A 140 13.46 -9.21 -8.33
CA PRO A 140 13.84 -10.57 -8.66
C PRO A 140 12.71 -11.25 -9.43
N ARG A 141 12.95 -11.55 -10.72
CA ARG A 141 12.00 -12.24 -11.61
C ARG A 141 12.61 -13.50 -12.21
N ILE A 142 11.85 -14.60 -12.23
CA ILE A 142 12.24 -15.88 -12.86
C ILE A 142 11.46 -16.18 -14.15
N ASP A 143 10.41 -15.41 -14.42
CA ASP A 143 9.54 -15.57 -15.59
C ASP A 143 10.05 -14.83 -16.83
N GLY A 144 11.24 -14.23 -16.76
CA GLY A 144 11.80 -13.39 -17.83
C GLY A 144 11.03 -12.08 -18.06
N GLY A 145 10.07 -11.73 -17.19
CA GLY A 145 9.33 -10.48 -17.31
C GLY A 145 10.19 -9.27 -16.94
N ASP A 146 9.64 -8.08 -17.19
CA ASP A 146 10.35 -6.82 -16.98
C ASP A 146 10.66 -6.59 -15.49
N ALA A 147 11.95 -6.51 -15.17
CA ALA A 147 12.46 -6.28 -13.82
C ALA A 147 12.38 -4.81 -13.40
N HIS A 148 12.22 -3.90 -14.36
CA HIS A 148 12.08 -2.45 -14.18
C HIS A 148 10.63 -1.97 -14.33
N GLU A 149 9.67 -2.90 -14.43
CA GLU A 149 8.25 -2.62 -14.53
C GLU A 149 7.77 -1.79 -13.32
N SER A 150 7.12 -0.66 -13.60
CA SER A 150 6.52 0.16 -12.56
C SER A 150 5.20 -0.44 -12.07
N ARG A 151 5.16 -0.87 -10.80
CA ARG A 151 3.91 -1.37 -10.20
C ARG A 151 2.97 -0.22 -9.89
N LEU A 152 3.51 0.94 -9.50
CA LEU A 152 2.74 2.17 -9.38
C LEU A 152 1.90 2.41 -10.64
N LEU A 153 2.52 2.44 -11.82
CA LEU A 153 1.80 2.68 -13.07
C LEU A 153 0.77 1.57 -13.37
N GLY A 154 1.12 0.31 -13.16
CA GLY A 154 0.20 -0.82 -13.33
C GLY A 154 -1.02 -0.76 -12.41
N HIS A 155 -0.83 -0.41 -11.14
CA HIS A 155 -1.91 -0.24 -10.17
C HIS A 155 -2.77 0.99 -10.48
N CYS A 156 -2.17 2.13 -10.86
CA CYS A 156 -2.92 3.32 -11.29
C CYS A 156 -3.80 3.03 -12.52
N ARG A 157 -3.28 2.30 -13.52
CA ARG A 157 -4.05 1.87 -14.70
C ARG A 157 -5.20 0.92 -14.33
N THR A 158 -4.93 -0.04 -13.46
CA THR A 158 -5.94 -0.99 -12.99
C THR A 158 -7.05 -0.26 -12.22
N ALA A 159 -6.67 0.63 -11.31
CA ALA A 159 -7.59 1.45 -10.54
C ALA A 159 -8.47 2.32 -11.44
N HIS A 160 -7.87 2.98 -12.44
CA HIS A 160 -8.60 3.78 -13.43
C HIS A 160 -9.62 2.93 -14.20
N THR A 161 -9.18 1.78 -14.73
CA THR A 161 -10.04 0.85 -15.46
C THR A 161 -11.21 0.33 -14.62
N ARG A 162 -10.97 -0.01 -13.35
CA ARG A 162 -12.01 -0.52 -12.46
C ARG A 162 -12.97 0.58 -12.01
N TYR A 163 -12.46 1.80 -11.85
CA TYR A 163 -13.27 2.97 -11.52
C TYR A 163 -14.26 3.28 -12.63
N THR A 164 -13.82 3.26 -13.89
CA THR A 164 -14.72 3.45 -15.04
C THR A 164 -15.71 2.29 -15.19
N GLN A 165 -15.35 1.07 -14.81
CA GLN A 165 -16.25 -0.09 -14.85
C GLN A 165 -17.18 -0.24 -13.64
N ALA A 166 -17.20 0.71 -12.70
CA ALA A 166 -17.96 0.61 -11.43
C ALA A 166 -17.63 -0.68 -10.62
N LYS A 167 -16.39 -1.16 -10.72
CA LYS A 167 -15.87 -2.34 -10.00
C LYS A 167 -14.77 -1.96 -9.00
N THR A 168 -14.88 -0.76 -8.44
CA THR A 168 -13.88 -0.14 -7.58
C THR A 168 -13.73 -0.91 -6.26
N SER A 169 -12.50 -1.30 -5.93
CA SER A 169 -12.12 -1.83 -4.62
C SER A 169 -11.44 -0.76 -3.75
N VAL A 170 -11.21 -1.06 -2.47
CA VAL A 170 -10.46 -0.16 -1.57
C VAL A 170 -9.06 0.14 -2.11
N THR A 171 -8.37 -0.85 -2.68
CA THR A 171 -7.06 -0.65 -3.33
C THR A 171 -7.15 0.36 -4.47
N ASP A 172 -8.22 0.31 -5.27
CA ASP A 172 -8.41 1.25 -6.38
C ASP A 172 -8.65 2.69 -5.87
N LEU A 173 -9.35 2.84 -4.74
CA LEU A 173 -9.52 4.14 -4.07
C LEU A 173 -8.19 4.70 -3.54
N VAL A 174 -7.34 3.85 -2.96
CA VAL A 174 -5.99 4.23 -2.51
C VAL A 174 -5.17 4.71 -3.70
N TYR A 175 -5.09 3.95 -4.79
CA TYR A 175 -4.31 4.34 -5.97
C TYR A 175 -4.87 5.56 -6.71
N ARG A 176 -6.19 5.82 -6.63
CA ARG A 176 -6.77 7.09 -7.08
C ARG A 176 -6.28 8.26 -6.21
N GLN A 177 -6.23 8.11 -4.89
CA GLN A 177 -5.67 9.14 -4.01
C GLN A 177 -4.18 9.35 -4.26
N VAL A 178 -3.40 8.28 -4.49
CA VAL A 178 -1.99 8.37 -4.91
C VAL A 178 -1.85 9.21 -6.18
N CYS A 179 -2.69 8.98 -7.19
CA CYS A 179 -2.68 9.80 -8.42
C CYS A 179 -2.93 11.28 -8.09
N ARG A 180 -3.95 11.58 -7.28
CA ARG A 180 -4.25 12.97 -6.87
C ARG A 180 -3.10 13.62 -6.11
N SER A 181 -2.48 12.87 -5.20
CA SER A 181 -1.32 13.31 -4.42
C SER A 181 -0.17 13.70 -5.34
N LEU A 182 0.16 12.85 -6.32
CA LEU A 182 1.23 13.09 -7.29
C LEU A 182 0.92 14.27 -8.22
N ASP A 183 -0.34 14.45 -8.66
CA ASP A 183 -0.77 15.63 -9.41
C ASP A 183 -0.58 16.92 -8.60
N GLN A 184 -1.02 16.92 -7.34
CA GLN A 184 -0.89 18.07 -6.43
C GLN A 184 0.58 18.42 -6.16
N LEU A 185 1.41 17.41 -5.90
CA LEU A 185 2.84 17.58 -5.65
C LEU A 185 3.54 18.23 -6.85
N ARG A 186 3.17 17.87 -8.08
CA ARG A 186 3.73 18.49 -9.30
C ARG A 186 3.13 19.87 -9.62
N GLY A 187 1.88 20.10 -9.26
CA GLY A 187 1.21 21.38 -9.41
C GLY A 187 1.68 22.45 -8.43
N CYS A 188 2.44 22.08 -7.39
CA CYS A 188 2.97 22.99 -6.38
C CYS A 188 4.43 23.38 -6.73
N PRO A 189 4.71 24.62 -7.17
CA PRO A 189 6.03 25.02 -7.66
C PRO A 189 7.10 25.20 -6.57
N SER A 190 6.98 24.55 -5.42
CA SER A 190 7.98 24.64 -4.36
C SER A 190 9.27 23.91 -4.79
N PRO A 191 10.38 24.62 -5.01
CA PRO A 191 11.59 24.09 -5.62
C PRO A 191 12.37 23.10 -4.71
N THR A 192 11.84 22.76 -3.55
CA THR A 192 12.54 21.97 -2.51
C THR A 192 11.76 20.73 -2.05
N ASN A 193 10.66 20.36 -2.73
CA ASN A 193 9.92 19.17 -2.33
C ASN A 193 10.70 17.89 -2.70
N ALA A 194 11.31 17.26 -1.69
CA ALA A 194 12.09 16.03 -1.85
C ALA A 194 11.28 14.89 -2.48
N VAL A 195 9.96 14.83 -2.24
CA VAL A 195 9.08 13.81 -2.82
C VAL A 195 8.93 14.01 -4.34
N VAL A 196 8.78 15.26 -4.79
CA VAL A 196 8.71 15.60 -6.22
C VAL A 196 10.01 15.23 -6.93
N ALA A 197 11.17 15.60 -6.36
CA ALA A 197 12.47 15.29 -6.93
C ALA A 197 12.69 13.76 -7.09
N ARG A 198 12.23 12.97 -6.12
CA ARG A 198 12.27 11.49 -6.20
C ARG A 198 11.33 10.94 -7.27
N TYR A 199 10.14 11.51 -7.40
CA TYR A 199 9.19 11.09 -8.44
C TYR A 199 9.72 11.40 -9.85
N ASP A 200 10.28 12.59 -10.07
CA ASP A 200 10.90 12.96 -11.35
C ASP A 200 12.11 12.08 -11.68
N LEU A 201 12.94 11.75 -10.67
CA LEU A 201 14.03 10.80 -10.83
C LEU A 201 13.50 9.42 -11.27
N LEU A 202 12.43 8.94 -10.64
CA LEU A 202 11.83 7.65 -10.97
C LEU A 202 11.34 7.60 -12.43
N ILE A 203 10.66 8.65 -12.90
CA ILE A 203 10.22 8.76 -14.31
C ILE A 203 11.41 8.68 -15.26
N ARG A 204 12.49 9.43 -14.98
CA ARG A 204 13.69 9.41 -15.81
C ARG A 204 14.31 8.02 -15.88
N LEU A 205 14.49 7.36 -14.74
CA LEU A 205 15.09 6.03 -14.68
C LEU A 205 14.22 4.98 -15.40
N TYR A 206 12.91 5.02 -15.19
CA TYR A 206 11.98 4.14 -15.91
C TYR A 206 12.09 4.35 -17.43
N ASN A 207 12.09 5.60 -17.91
CA ASN A 207 12.17 5.89 -19.34
C ASN A 207 13.53 5.50 -19.96
N GLN A 208 14.62 5.55 -19.20
CA GLN A 208 15.93 5.04 -19.65
C GLN A 208 15.91 3.53 -19.88
N ARG A 209 15.14 2.78 -19.09
CA ARG A 209 14.97 1.33 -19.25
C ARG A 209 13.94 0.97 -20.33
N HIS A 210 13.10 1.92 -20.74
CA HIS A 210 11.99 1.72 -21.68
C HIS A 210 11.95 2.76 -22.81
N PRO A 211 13.01 2.88 -23.64
CA PRO A 211 13.11 3.95 -24.64
C PRO A 211 11.99 3.93 -25.70
N GLY A 212 11.47 2.74 -26.03
CA GLY A 212 10.36 2.58 -27.00
C GLY A 212 8.96 2.76 -26.40
N SER A 213 8.84 2.94 -25.09
CA SER A 213 7.57 3.04 -24.37
C SER A 213 7.68 4.02 -23.21
N SER A 214 8.36 5.14 -23.47
CA SER A 214 8.55 6.22 -22.51
C SER A 214 7.21 6.87 -22.17
N VAL A 215 7.10 7.32 -20.93
CA VAL A 215 5.89 7.96 -20.41
C VAL A 215 6.22 9.30 -19.76
N PRO A 216 5.33 10.30 -19.88
CA PRO A 216 5.51 11.58 -19.18
C PRO A 216 5.22 11.48 -17.68
N LEU A 217 4.45 10.47 -17.27
CA LEU A 217 3.97 10.23 -15.92
C LEU A 217 3.92 8.73 -15.64
N LEU A 218 4.27 8.34 -14.41
CA LEU A 218 4.07 6.98 -13.89
C LEU A 218 2.76 6.83 -13.11
N HIS A 219 1.87 7.81 -13.18
CA HIS A 219 0.49 7.73 -12.67
C HIS A 219 -0.50 8.17 -13.75
N ILE A 220 -1.79 7.95 -13.49
CA ILE A 220 -2.89 8.40 -14.33
C ILE A 220 -3.44 9.70 -13.75
N PRO A 221 -3.53 10.82 -14.51
CA PRO A 221 -4.05 12.08 -14.00
C PRO A 221 -5.41 11.89 -13.31
N ALA A 222 -5.53 12.39 -12.08
CA ALA A 222 -6.64 12.06 -11.18
C ALA A 222 -7.99 12.58 -11.67
N ASP A 223 -7.99 13.60 -12.52
CA ASP A 223 -9.16 14.18 -13.20
C ASP A 223 -9.76 13.23 -14.26
N THR A 224 -8.98 12.27 -14.77
CA THR A 224 -9.45 11.28 -15.74
C THR A 224 -10.24 10.12 -15.11
N PHE A 225 -10.32 10.05 -13.77
CA PHE A 225 -11.17 9.09 -13.06
C PHE A 225 -12.63 9.57 -13.09
N THR A 226 -13.26 9.51 -14.26
CA THR A 226 -14.68 9.82 -14.43
C THR A 226 -15.55 8.66 -13.94
N ARG A 227 -16.60 8.98 -13.18
CA ARG A 227 -17.61 7.98 -12.80
C ARG A 227 -18.46 7.63 -14.02
N HIS A 228 -18.89 6.38 -14.09
CA HIS A 228 -19.89 5.98 -15.07
C HIS A 228 -21.20 6.76 -14.78
N PRO A 229 -21.89 7.33 -15.79
CA PRO A 229 -23.06 8.20 -15.60
C PRO A 229 -24.28 7.51 -14.95
N THR A 230 -24.21 6.21 -14.71
CA THR A 230 -25.24 5.39 -14.07
C THR A 230 -25.04 5.19 -12.56
N ASP A 231 -24.02 5.78 -11.96
CA ASP A 231 -23.88 5.80 -10.49
C ASP A 231 -24.97 6.70 -9.88
N PRO A 232 -25.78 6.22 -8.92
CA PRO A 232 -26.73 7.07 -8.22
C PRO A 232 -25.97 8.21 -7.54
N ALA A 233 -26.42 9.45 -7.79
CA ALA A 233 -25.87 10.64 -7.17
C ALA A 233 -25.85 10.46 -5.66
N ARG A 234 -24.69 10.71 -5.04
CA ARG A 234 -24.60 10.83 -3.58
C ARG A 234 -25.51 12.02 -3.19
N PRO A 235 -26.40 11.90 -2.20
CA PRO A 235 -27.23 13.03 -1.79
C PRO A 235 -26.32 14.14 -1.27
N GLU A 236 -26.18 15.21 -2.05
CA GLU A 236 -25.71 16.50 -1.57
C GLU A 236 -26.79 17.03 -0.63
N GLY A 237 -26.49 17.15 0.67
CA GLY A 237 -27.45 17.73 1.59
C GLY A 237 -27.30 17.32 3.05
N GLN A 238 -26.18 17.67 3.67
CA GLN A 238 -26.23 18.12 5.07
C GLN A 238 -25.53 19.47 5.15
N SER A 239 -26.30 20.51 4.81
CA SER A 239 -26.04 21.86 5.28
C SER A 239 -26.00 21.84 6.82
N PRO A 240 -25.07 22.53 7.47
CA PRO A 240 -25.18 22.76 8.91
C PRO A 240 -26.43 23.64 9.14
N SER A 241 -27.43 23.09 9.83
CA SER A 241 -28.53 23.89 10.36
C SER A 241 -28.00 24.83 11.44
N ALA A 242 -28.58 26.03 11.41
CA ALA A 242 -28.32 27.24 12.18
C ALA A 242 -28.09 27.06 13.69
#